data_AF-A0A6B9CS12-F1
#
_entry.id   AF-A0A6B9CS12-F1
#
_cell.length_a   1.000
_cell.length_b   1.000
_cell.length_c   1.000
_cell.angle_alpha   90.00
_cell.angle_beta   90.00
_cell.angle_gamma   90.00
#
_symmetry.space_group_name_H-M   'P 1'
#
loop_
_entity.id
_entity.type
_entity.pdbx_description
1 polymer ?
#
loop_
_entity_poly.entity_id
_entity_poly.type
_entity_poly.pdbx_seq_one_letter_code
_entity_poly.pdbx_strand_id
1 'polypeptide(L)' 'YMFIACIFFVFTPVAIPAVLDVILPINESRTKMICYYAEYFIDQQKYLYYLVLHTFVAVAFTLVIIASVDASFVAVAYH' A
#
# COMPACT_ATOMS: atom_id res chain seq x y z
N TYR A 1 -13.60 8.26 0.88
CA TYR A 1 -12.83 8.22 -0.39
C TYR A 1 -11.36 7.87 -0.14
N MET A 2 -10.63 8.60 0.70
CA MET A 2 -9.18 8.40 0.94
C MET A 2 -8.80 6.98 1.41
N PHE A 3 -9.55 6.39 2.35
CA PHE A 3 -9.28 5.01 2.80
C PHE A 3 -9.52 3.96 1.72
N ILE A 4 -10.52 4.16 0.84
CA ILE A 4 -10.78 3.26 -0.28
C ILE A 4 -9.61 3.34 -1.29
N ALA A 5 -9.16 4.56 -1.61
CA ALA A 5 -7.99 4.77 -2.46
C ALA A 5 -6.72 4.15 -1.86
N CYS A 6 -6.55 4.22 -0.53
CA CYS A 6 -5.45 3.56 0.19
C CYS A 6 -5.48 2.03 -0.01
N ILE A 7 -6.66 1.40 0.11
CA ILE A 7 -6.80 -0.04 -0.11
C ILE A 7 -6.40 -0.39 -1.54
N PHE A 8 -6.95 0.32 -2.54
CA PHE A 8 -6.57 0.05 -3.93
C PHE A 8 -5.07 0.25 -4.17
N PHE A 9 -4.49 1.34 -3.67
CA PHE A 9 -3.07 1.64 -3.83
C PHE A 9 -2.16 0.52 -3.28
N VAL A 10 -2.48 -0.02 -2.11
CA VAL A 10 -1.64 -1.04 -1.44
C VAL A 10 -1.84 -2.43 -2.04
N PHE A 11 -3.08 -2.81 -2.40
CA PHE A 11 -3.39 -4.18 -2.81
C PHE A 11 -3.24 -4.44 -4.32
N THR A 12 -3.39 -3.42 -5.16
CA THR A 12 -3.25 -3.55 -6.63
C THR A 12 -1.97 -4.25 -7.10
N PRO A 13 -0.75 -3.90 -6.63
CA PRO A 13 0.48 -4.52 -7.10
C PRO A 13 0.62 -6.00 -6.72
N VAL A 14 -0.15 -6.48 -5.74
CA VAL A 14 -0.18 -7.90 -5.33
C VAL A 14 -1.33 -8.64 -6.03
N ALA A 15 -2.48 -7.98 -6.17
CA ALA A 15 -3.68 -8.55 -6.78
C ALA A 15 -3.52 -8.74 -8.30
N ILE A 16 -2.91 -7.77 -9.01
CA ILE A 16 -2.72 -7.85 -10.46
C ILE A 16 -1.95 -9.12 -10.86
N PRO A 17 -0.74 -9.40 -10.33
CA PRO A 17 -0.02 -10.63 -10.67
C PRO A 17 -0.84 -11.90 -10.38
N ALA A 18 -1.55 -11.95 -9.24
CA ALA A 18 -2.37 -13.10 -8.88
C ALA A 18 -3.55 -13.33 -9.83
N VAL A 19 -4.22 -12.25 -10.27
CA VAL A 19 -5.30 -12.34 -11.27
C VAL A 19 -4.75 -12.76 -12.62
N LEU A 20 -3.62 -12.19 -13.04
CA LEU A 20 -2.99 -12.58 -14.30
C LEU A 20 -2.50 -14.03 -14.25
N ASP A 21 -2.13 -14.58 -13.09
CA ASP A 21 -1.70 -15.99 -12.97
C ASP A 21 -2.86 -16.95 -13.25
N VAL A 22 -4.10 -16.52 -12.95
CA VAL A 22 -5.33 -17.28 -13.26
C VAL A 22 -5.72 -17.15 -14.73
N ILE A 23 -5.64 -15.95 -15.29
CA ILE A 23 -6.12 -15.67 -16.66
C ILE A 23 -5.08 -16.07 -17.72
N LEU A 24 -3.81 -15.79 -17.47
CA LEU A 24 -2.70 -16.03 -18.39
C LEU A 24 -1.49 -16.59 -17.61
N PRO A 25 -1.51 -17.90 -17.30
CA PRO A 25 -0.42 -18.55 -16.62
C PRO A 25 0.80 -18.55 -17.54
N ILE A 26 1.89 -17.96 -17.07
CA ILE A 26 3.21 -18.06 -17.70
C ILE A 26 4.04 -19.07 -16.90
N ASN A 27 4.99 -19.75 -17.53
CA ASN A 27 5.81 -20.77 -16.88
C ASN A 27 6.80 -20.20 -15.84
N GLU A 28 6.93 -18.88 -15.78
CA GLU A 28 7.79 -18.12 -14.87
C GLU A 28 6.97 -17.54 -13.71
N SER A 29 7.48 -17.58 -12.47
CA SER A 29 6.74 -16.97 -11.35
C SER A 29 6.76 -15.44 -11.48
N ARG A 30 5.59 -14.80 -11.45
CA ARG A 30 5.51 -13.33 -11.44
C ARG A 30 6.01 -12.76 -10.11
N THR A 31 6.96 -11.82 -10.19
CA THR A 31 7.43 -11.09 -9.01
C THR A 31 6.31 -10.22 -8.45
N LYS A 32 5.86 -10.56 -7.24
CA LYS A 32 4.95 -9.72 -6.46
C LYS A 32 5.76 -8.63 -5.76
N MET A 33 5.31 -7.39 -5.87
CA MET A 33 5.99 -6.24 -5.29
C MET A 33 5.05 -5.47 -4.37
N ILE A 34 5.64 -4.74 -3.42
CA ILE A 34 4.95 -3.76 -2.59
C ILE A 34 4.64 -2.48 -3.40
N CYS A 35 3.73 -1.64 -2.92
CA CYS A 35 3.25 -0.47 -3.67
C CYS A 35 4.27 0.67 -3.83
N TYR A 36 5.35 0.67 -3.06
CA TYR A 36 6.47 1.60 -3.21
C TYR A 36 7.80 0.88 -2.98
N TYR A 37 8.87 1.38 -3.59
CA TYR A 37 10.20 0.86 -3.36
C TYR A 37 10.67 1.22 -1.94
N ALA A 38 11.03 0.20 -1.16
CA ALA A 38 11.68 0.37 0.14
C ALA A 38 12.60 -0.81 0.41
N GLU A 39 13.79 -0.54 0.93
CA GLU A 39 14.75 -1.56 1.32
C GLU A 39 14.48 -1.97 2.76
N TYR A 40 13.90 -3.16 2.93
CA TYR A 40 13.52 -3.67 4.26
C TYR A 40 14.64 -4.48 4.95
N PHE A 41 15.82 -4.62 4.33
CA PHE A 41 16.95 -5.46 4.80
C PHE A 41 16.58 -6.91 5.19
N ILE A 42 15.42 -7.38 4.72
CA ILE A 42 14.89 -8.74 4.90
C ILE A 42 14.40 -9.26 3.54
N ASP A 43 14.23 -10.58 3.42
CA ASP A 43 13.69 -11.20 2.21
C ASP A 43 12.23 -10.77 1.98
N GLN A 44 12.05 -9.86 1.04
CA GLN A 44 10.74 -9.28 0.72
C GLN A 44 9.80 -10.30 0.08
N GLN A 45 10.33 -11.30 -0.63
CA GLN A 45 9.49 -12.34 -1.24
C GLN A 45 8.96 -13.29 -0.17
N LYS A 46 9.79 -13.68 0.80
CA LYS A 46 9.39 -14.55 1.91
C LYS A 46 8.38 -13.89 2.84
N TYR A 47 8.52 -12.59 3.12
CA TYR A 47 7.69 -11.86 4.08
C TYR A 47 6.64 -10.95 3.42
N LEU A 48 6.31 -11.18 2.14
CA LEU A 48 5.49 -10.28 1.34
C LEU A 48 4.17 -9.89 2.02
N TYR A 49 3.42 -10.84 2.59
CA TYR A 49 2.14 -10.55 3.25
C TYR A 49 2.30 -9.66 4.49
N TYR A 50 3.35 -9.86 5.28
CA TYR A 50 3.67 -9.01 6.43
C TYR A 50 4.08 -7.61 5.97
N LEU A 51 4.87 -7.49 4.90
CA LEU A 51 5.24 -6.21 4.33
C LEU A 51 4.04 -5.46 3.76
N VAL A 52 3.10 -6.15 3.11
CA VAL A 52 1.86 -5.54 2.59
C VAL A 52 1.00 -5.02 3.74
N LEU A 53 0.88 -5.78 4.84
CA LEU A 53 0.16 -5.33 6.04
C LEU A 53 0.84 -4.10 6.67
N HIS A 54 2.16 -4.15 6.86
CA HIS A 54 2.94 -3.02 7.37
C HIS A 54 2.74 -1.77 6.49
N THR A 55 2.80 -1.96 5.17
CA THR A 55 2.60 -0.91 4.17
C THR A 55 1.20 -0.32 4.25
N PHE A 56 0.17 -1.16 4.42
CA PHE A 56 -1.21 -0.70 4.61
C PHE A 56 -1.34 0.20 5.85
N VAL A 57 -0.81 -0.25 7.00
CA VAL A 57 -0.85 0.52 8.24
C VAL A 57 -0.08 1.83 8.11
N ALA A 58 1.11 1.81 7.50
CA ALA A 58 1.93 3.00 7.32
C ALA A 58 1.26 4.06 6.42
N VAL A 59 0.67 3.64 5.29
CA VAL A 59 -0.04 4.57 4.39
C VAL A 59 -1.31 5.10 5.06
N ALA A 60 -2.09 4.25 5.73
CA ALA A 60 -3.30 4.68 6.45
C ALA A 60 -2.97 5.69 7.56
N PHE A 61 -1.90 5.45 8.32
CA PHE A 61 -1.46 6.36 9.38
C PHE A 61 -1.01 7.70 8.83
N THR A 62 -0.24 7.69 7.73
CA THR A 62 0.16 8.91 7.02
C THR A 62 -1.05 9.73 6.56
N LEU A 63 -2.09 9.08 6.02
CA LEU A 63 -3.32 9.77 5.62
C LEU A 63 -4.05 10.42 6.80
N VAL A 64 -4.10 9.74 7.96
CA VAL A 64 -4.70 10.31 9.19
C VAL A 64 -3.91 11.51 9.67
N ILE A 65 -2.57 11.45 9.66
CA ILE A 65 -1.72 12.59 10.03
C ILE A 65 -2.01 13.77 9.12
N ILE A 66 -1.98 13.58 7.80
CA ILE A 66 -2.22 14.65 6.83
C ILE A 66 -3.59 15.27 7.03
N ALA A 67 -4.64 14.45 7.16
CA ALA A 67 -6.01 14.94 7.39
C ALA A 67 -6.13 15.70 8.71
N SER A 68 -5.47 15.23 9.78
CA SER A 68 -5.45 15.89 11.08
C SER A 68 -4.72 17.23 11.04
N VAL A 69 -3.58 17.30 10.33
CA VAL A 69 -2.81 18.53 10.16
C VAL A 69 -3.61 19.56 9.36
N ASP A 70 -4.23 19.14 8.26
CA ASP A 70 -5.07 20.00 7.42
C ASP A 70 -6.26 20.56 8.21
N ALA A 71 -6.97 19.69 8.94
CA ALA A 71 -8.09 20.11 9.79
C ALA A 71 -7.64 21.09 10.90
N SER A 72 -6.48 20.86 11.52
CA SER A 72 -5.94 21.74 12.55
C SER A 72 -5.51 23.09 11.97
N PHE A 73 -4.90 23.09 10.79
CA PHE A 73 -4.50 24.31 10.09
C PHE A 73 -5.72 25.16 9.73
N VAL A 74 -6.78 24.54 9.17
CA VAL A 74 -8.06 25.19 8.92
C VAL A 74 -8.65 25.74 10.21
N ALA A 75 -8.70 24.95 11.29
CA ALA A 75 -9.23 25.42 12.56
C ALA A 75 -8.50 26.68 13.08
N VAL A 76 -7.16 26.70 13.01
CA VAL A 76 -6.38 27.87 13.42
C VAL A 76 -6.55 29.06 12.48
N ALA A 77 -6.67 28.82 11.17
CA ALA A 77 -6.80 29.90 10.18
C ALA A 77 -8.17 30.60 10.21
N TYR A 78 -9.22 29.89 10.63
CA TYR A 78 -10.59 30.42 10.73
C TYR A 78 -10.99 30.85 12.15
N HIS A 79 -10.14 30.60 13.16
CA HIS A 79 -10.29 31.15 14.50
C HIS A 79 -9.61 32.51 14.63
#